data_AF-A0A1G4Y365-F1
#
_entry.id   AF-A0A1G4Y365-F1
#
_cell.length_a   1.000
_cell.length_b   1.000
_cell.length_c   1.000
_cell.angle_alpha   90.00
_cell.angle_beta   90.00
_cell.angle_gamma   90.00
#
_symmetry.space_group_name_H-M   'P 1'
#
loop_
_entity.id
_entity.type
_entity.pdbx_description
1 polymer ?
#
loop_
_entity_poly.entity_id
_entity_poly.type
_entity_poly.pdbx_seq_one_letter_code
_entity_poly.pdbx_strand_id
1 'polypeptide(L)'
;MRYEITSKQLDEESSIGYKPKAIDASFQSLPLSMLSDREFEILCYKLISREIESGIFTTSDKIALMQGVGERGRDCTLYLNNISNGVVQCKKYSAKLTFPQVLKELLKFFLHSILDNSFVPAPKNFTYHIYASNDCNEQSLKFIYGFHHEIEAHIKNGNIEKYARDVCEEYESFTNFRSAIPLEKLSTLLRSINIEFSNGSDISGRISKHTDILQEFFNIRTVIDNSEAAKIIRKELEDHGLKLLTDEDLKIIQQRVGNQHPNKRVRLGFVDFFGFSTEFFRHLQPEELKSLFKQVSDIQMTLNSSMLEFIEHQIDIMGISHCRPLVTTNKIHRFSSQVWKPYLTRRLGFRCSFKCLPKPLVEKFFPDSLISKEMLLKEISGFLLETADKIFRRDYTDICGEGDFLILKIKVLENIHGGIESLEEAKKLLERDLQILIPIMEEVESTLEAFLPSAPTIIIKEADYFDDPAQFAQVIADCEAIDRSKPPKGK
;
A
#
# COMPACT_ATOMS: atom_id res chain seq x y z
N MET A 1 37.02 -31.37 -29.88
CA MET A 1 37.25 -30.00 -29.38
C MET A 1 36.03 -29.66 -28.53
N ARG A 2 36.16 -29.66 -27.19
CA ARG A 2 35.05 -29.35 -26.27
C ARG A 2 34.89 -27.84 -26.26
N TYR A 3 33.71 -27.34 -26.60
CA TYR A 3 33.36 -25.93 -26.45
C TYR A 3 33.01 -25.71 -24.97
N GLU A 4 33.91 -25.05 -24.24
CA GLU A 4 33.58 -24.52 -22.91
C GLU A 4 32.89 -23.16 -23.09
N ILE A 5 31.70 -23.05 -22.51
CA ILE A 5 30.91 -21.82 -22.46
C ILE A 5 31.64 -20.85 -21.52
N THR A 6 31.92 -19.64 -21.99
CA THR A 6 32.65 -18.63 -21.21
C THR A 6 31.74 -18.03 -20.13
N SER A 7 32.32 -17.64 -18.99
CA SER A 7 31.60 -16.98 -17.87
C SER A 7 30.81 -15.75 -18.31
N LYS A 8 31.26 -15.06 -19.36
CA LYS A 8 30.57 -13.92 -19.96
C LYS A 8 29.28 -14.29 -20.71
N GLN A 9 29.25 -15.46 -21.38
CA GLN A 9 28.02 -16.01 -21.97
C GLN A 9 27.06 -16.53 -20.90
N LEU A 10 27.57 -17.11 -19.81
CA LEU A 10 26.77 -17.48 -18.64
C LEU A 10 26.15 -16.26 -17.96
N ASP A 11 26.84 -15.12 -17.90
CA ASP A 11 26.30 -13.87 -17.37
C ASP A 11 25.29 -13.22 -18.32
N GLU A 12 25.49 -13.29 -19.64
CA GLU A 12 24.50 -12.84 -20.63
C GLU A 12 23.23 -13.71 -20.61
N GLU A 13 23.36 -15.03 -20.52
CA GLU A 13 22.22 -15.97 -20.40
C GLU A 13 21.53 -15.88 -19.03
N SER A 14 22.28 -15.63 -17.94
CA SER A 14 21.73 -15.41 -16.59
C SER A 14 21.12 -14.01 -16.40
N SER A 15 21.48 -13.04 -17.26
CA SER A 15 20.86 -11.71 -17.29
C SER A 15 19.48 -11.68 -17.96
N ILE A 16 19.11 -12.76 -18.66
CA ILE A 16 17.72 -13.06 -19.01
C ILE A 16 17.08 -13.78 -17.82
N GLY A 17 17.14 -13.13 -16.66
CA GLY A 17 16.20 -13.43 -15.59
C GLY A 17 14.81 -13.33 -16.19
N TYR A 18 14.01 -14.38 -16.01
CA TYR A 18 12.60 -14.44 -16.40
C TYR A 18 11.90 -13.16 -15.93
N LYS A 19 11.83 -12.17 -16.81
CA LYS A 19 10.95 -11.02 -16.68
C LYS A 19 9.62 -11.52 -17.23
N PRO A 20 8.58 -11.73 -16.40
CA PRO A 20 7.28 -12.05 -16.94
C PRO A 20 6.95 -10.98 -17.99
N LYS A 21 6.59 -11.43 -19.20
CA LYS A 21 6.13 -10.51 -20.25
C LYS A 21 4.98 -9.70 -19.65
N ALA A 22 5.05 -8.37 -19.73
CA ALA A 22 3.87 -7.54 -19.62
C ALA A 22 2.96 -7.96 -20.78
N ILE A 23 1.94 -8.76 -20.48
CA ILE A 23 0.97 -9.23 -21.46
C ILE A 23 -0.14 -8.18 -21.45
N ASP A 24 -0.07 -7.24 -22.39
CA ASP A 24 -1.20 -6.36 -22.71
C ASP A 24 -2.26 -7.15 -23.47
N ALA A 25 -3.26 -7.61 -22.73
CA ALA A 25 -4.59 -7.91 -23.22
C ALA A 25 -5.56 -7.61 -22.07
N SER A 26 -6.45 -6.64 -22.28
CA SER A 26 -7.44 -6.15 -21.32
C SER A 26 -8.55 -7.18 -21.05
N PHE A 27 -8.19 -8.27 -20.36
CA PHE A 27 -9.01 -9.14 -19.51
C PHE A 27 -8.08 -10.28 -19.03
N GLN A 28 -7.20 -10.01 -18.05
CA GLN A 28 -6.38 -11.09 -17.48
C GLN A 28 -7.20 -11.86 -16.44
N SER A 29 -7.33 -13.17 -16.67
CA SER A 29 -7.74 -14.11 -15.63
C SER A 29 -6.76 -14.04 -14.46
N LEU A 30 -7.30 -14.05 -13.25
CA LEU A 30 -6.50 -14.09 -12.03
C LEU A 30 -5.67 -15.39 -12.03
N PRO A 31 -4.45 -15.38 -11.46
CA PRO A 31 -3.59 -16.56 -11.39
C PRO A 31 -4.09 -17.52 -10.29
N LEU A 32 -5.33 -18.00 -10.41
CA LEU A 32 -6.01 -18.86 -9.43
C LEU A 32 -5.24 -20.16 -9.17
N SER A 33 -4.48 -20.65 -10.16
CA SER A 33 -3.64 -21.84 -10.04
C SER A 33 -2.39 -21.65 -9.17
N MET A 34 -2.07 -20.41 -8.78
CA MET A 34 -0.96 -20.09 -7.86
C MET A 34 -1.40 -20.10 -6.40
N LEU A 35 -2.71 -20.15 -6.12
CA LEU A 35 -3.23 -20.37 -4.77
C LEU A 35 -2.99 -21.83 -4.35
N SER A 36 -2.84 -22.07 -3.04
CA SER A 36 -2.99 -23.42 -2.49
C SER A 36 -4.41 -23.95 -2.70
N ASP A 37 -4.59 -25.28 -2.62
CA ASP A 37 -5.92 -25.90 -2.74
C ASP A 37 -6.91 -25.27 -1.76
N ARG A 38 -6.49 -25.12 -0.50
CA ARG A 38 -7.31 -24.53 0.56
C ARG A 38 -7.62 -23.06 0.33
N GLU A 39 -6.66 -22.27 -0.13
CA GLU A 39 -6.90 -20.86 -0.45
C GLU A 39 -7.92 -20.72 -1.59
N PHE A 40 -7.85 -21.58 -2.61
CA PHE A 40 -8.82 -21.57 -3.70
C PHE A 40 -10.23 -21.97 -3.24
N GLU A 41 -10.36 -22.94 -2.34
CA GLU A 41 -11.65 -23.28 -1.71
C GLU A 41 -12.24 -22.12 -0.91
N ILE A 42 -11.43 -21.45 -0.08
CA ILE A 42 -11.87 -20.31 0.73
C ILE A 42 -12.28 -19.14 -0.19
N LEU A 43 -11.53 -18.90 -1.27
CA LEU A 43 -11.86 -17.89 -2.27
C LEU A 43 -13.24 -18.16 -2.90
N CYS A 44 -13.48 -19.40 -3.36
CA CYS A 44 -14.76 -19.78 -3.96
C CYS A 44 -15.92 -19.69 -2.96
N TYR A 45 -15.69 -20.11 -1.70
CA TYR A 45 -16.64 -19.95 -0.61
C TYR A 45 -17.03 -18.48 -0.39
N LYS A 46 -16.03 -17.60 -0.25
CA LYS A 46 -16.26 -16.16 -0.03
C LYS A 46 -16.97 -15.51 -1.20
N LEU A 47 -16.60 -15.88 -2.43
CA LEU A 47 -17.26 -15.40 -3.64
C LEU A 47 -18.76 -15.73 -3.63
N ILE A 48 -19.11 -17.00 -3.45
CA ILE A 48 -20.51 -17.42 -3.47
C ILE A 48 -21.27 -16.85 -2.26
N SER A 49 -20.65 -16.79 -1.08
CA SER A 49 -21.26 -16.16 0.10
C SER A 49 -21.66 -14.71 -0.20
N ARG A 50 -20.75 -13.94 -0.82
CA ARG A 50 -21.03 -12.55 -1.19
C ARG A 50 -22.10 -12.43 -2.28
N GLU A 51 -22.13 -13.34 -3.24
CA GLU A 51 -23.14 -13.35 -4.29
C GLU A 51 -24.53 -13.74 -3.76
N ILE A 52 -24.61 -14.59 -2.73
CA ILE A 52 -25.86 -14.88 -2.02
C ILE A 52 -26.32 -13.62 -1.26
N GLU A 53 -25.43 -12.99 -0.50
CA GLU A 53 -25.71 -11.76 0.26
C GLU A 53 -26.20 -10.60 -0.63
N SER A 54 -25.66 -10.50 -1.84
CA SER A 54 -26.02 -9.47 -2.82
C SER A 54 -27.20 -9.85 -3.73
N GLY A 55 -27.77 -11.05 -3.58
CA GLY A 55 -28.89 -11.54 -4.40
C GLY A 55 -28.52 -11.88 -5.84
N ILE A 56 -27.24 -12.02 -6.17
CA ILE A 56 -26.75 -12.46 -7.49
C ILE A 56 -26.91 -13.98 -7.63
N PHE A 57 -26.54 -14.73 -6.58
CA PHE A 57 -26.70 -16.18 -6.52
C PHE A 57 -28.04 -16.51 -5.87
N THR A 58 -29.05 -16.80 -6.69
CA THR A 58 -30.45 -16.90 -6.23
C THR A 58 -30.94 -18.33 -6.01
N THR A 59 -30.15 -19.34 -6.39
CA THR A 59 -30.53 -20.75 -6.26
C THR A 59 -30.38 -21.27 -4.83
N SER A 60 -29.66 -20.56 -3.96
CA SER A 60 -29.40 -20.94 -2.56
C SER A 60 -29.36 -19.70 -1.66
N ASP A 61 -29.72 -19.86 -0.39
CA ASP A 61 -29.74 -18.77 0.61
C ASP A 61 -28.55 -18.83 1.58
N LYS A 62 -27.77 -19.91 1.54
CA LYS A 62 -26.61 -20.11 2.42
C LYS A 62 -25.58 -21.05 1.82
N ILE A 63 -24.31 -20.80 2.13
CA ILE A 63 -23.17 -21.67 1.81
C ILE A 63 -22.37 -22.01 3.08
N ALA A 64 -21.81 -23.21 3.15
CA ALA A 64 -20.90 -23.63 4.21
C ALA A 64 -19.64 -24.28 3.63
N LEU A 65 -18.46 -23.84 4.10
CA LEU A 65 -17.16 -24.44 3.79
C LEU A 65 -16.89 -25.66 4.69
N MET A 66 -16.46 -26.78 4.10
CA MET A 66 -16.15 -28.00 4.83
C MET A 66 -14.75 -27.93 5.50
N GLN A 67 -14.57 -28.64 6.62
CA GLN A 67 -13.32 -28.72 7.38
C GLN A 67 -12.93 -30.20 7.58
N GLY A 68 -11.68 -30.58 7.27
CA GLY A 68 -11.12 -31.89 7.60
C GLY A 68 -10.55 -32.70 6.43
N VAL A 69 -9.63 -33.62 6.74
CA VAL A 69 -8.86 -34.42 5.77
C VAL A 69 -9.73 -35.57 5.24
N GLY A 70 -10.04 -35.54 3.95
CA GLY A 70 -10.82 -36.56 3.24
C GLY A 70 -12.08 -35.97 2.60
N GLU A 71 -11.91 -35.07 1.64
CA GLU A 71 -13.02 -34.43 0.92
C GLU A 71 -13.86 -35.48 0.19
N ARG A 72 -15.10 -35.64 0.67
CA ARG A 72 -16.12 -36.57 0.18
C ARG A 72 -16.71 -36.17 -1.18
N GLY A 73 -15.89 -35.59 -2.06
CA GLY A 73 -16.31 -34.99 -3.33
C GLY A 73 -17.12 -33.70 -3.16
N ARG A 74 -16.81 -32.91 -2.12
CA ARG A 74 -17.34 -31.54 -1.97
C ARG A 74 -16.43 -30.71 -1.06
N ASP A 75 -16.33 -29.43 -1.37
CA ASP A 75 -15.58 -28.47 -0.56
C ASP A 75 -16.53 -27.47 0.10
N CYS A 76 -17.62 -27.11 -0.58
CA CYS A 76 -18.72 -26.34 -0.01
C CYS A 76 -20.07 -27.04 -0.19
N THR A 77 -21.00 -26.77 0.73
CA THR A 77 -22.42 -27.19 0.63
C THR A 77 -23.31 -25.96 0.55
N LEU A 78 -24.27 -26.00 -0.37
CA LEU A 78 -25.28 -24.98 -0.61
C LEU A 78 -26.62 -25.40 0.00
N TYR A 79 -27.31 -24.44 0.58
CA TYR A 79 -28.61 -24.66 1.22
C TYR A 79 -29.65 -23.69 0.66
N LEU A 80 -30.88 -24.18 0.62
CA LEU A 80 -32.07 -23.38 0.40
C LEU A 80 -33.10 -23.77 1.46
N ASN A 81 -33.57 -22.82 2.26
CA ASN A 81 -34.48 -23.06 3.38
C ASN A 81 -33.97 -24.14 4.35
N ASN A 82 -32.67 -24.11 4.67
CA ASN A 82 -31.95 -25.10 5.49
C ASN A 82 -31.90 -26.54 4.91
N ILE A 83 -32.26 -26.74 3.64
CA ILE A 83 -32.15 -28.03 2.96
C ILE A 83 -30.98 -27.97 1.99
N SER A 84 -30.08 -28.96 2.03
CA SER A 84 -28.97 -29.08 1.07
C SER A 84 -29.53 -29.20 -0.35
N ASN A 85 -29.18 -28.23 -1.21
CA ASN A 85 -29.66 -28.17 -2.59
C ASN A 85 -28.52 -28.07 -3.62
N GLY A 86 -27.28 -28.12 -3.17
CA GLY A 86 -26.13 -28.20 -4.07
C GLY A 86 -24.82 -28.33 -3.33
N VAL A 87 -23.77 -28.61 -4.09
CA VAL A 87 -22.38 -28.62 -3.60
C VAL A 87 -21.47 -27.94 -4.58
N VAL A 88 -20.33 -27.45 -4.07
CA VAL A 88 -19.24 -26.91 -4.88
C VAL A 88 -18.02 -27.78 -4.65
N GLN A 89 -17.47 -28.34 -5.73
CA GLN A 89 -16.16 -28.96 -5.74
C GLN A 89 -15.20 -28.05 -6.49
N CYS A 90 -14.25 -27.50 -5.75
CA CYS A 90 -13.12 -26.73 -6.23
C CYS A 90 -12.02 -27.69 -6.69
N LYS A 91 -11.39 -27.37 -7.83
CA LYS A 91 -10.23 -28.09 -8.37
C LYS A 91 -9.16 -27.13 -8.84
N LYS A 92 -8.09 -27.03 -8.06
CA LYS A 92 -6.91 -26.23 -8.39
C LYS A 92 -5.92 -27.05 -9.21
N TYR A 93 -6.03 -26.95 -10.53
CA TYR A 93 -5.07 -27.53 -11.47
C TYR A 93 -4.49 -26.47 -12.40
N SER A 94 -3.19 -26.57 -12.66
CA SER A 94 -2.51 -25.80 -13.70
C SER A 94 -2.88 -26.31 -15.10
N ALA A 95 -3.12 -27.61 -15.26
CA ALA A 95 -3.59 -28.24 -16.48
C ALA A 95 -5.13 -28.20 -16.61
N LYS A 96 -5.64 -28.42 -17.83
CA LYS A 96 -7.07 -28.55 -18.07
C LYS A 96 -7.63 -29.84 -17.46
N LEU A 97 -8.80 -29.74 -16.83
CA LEU A 97 -9.50 -30.91 -16.30
C LEU A 97 -9.90 -31.87 -17.42
N THR A 98 -9.66 -33.15 -17.19
CA THR A 98 -9.99 -34.23 -18.12
C THR A 98 -11.29 -34.92 -17.75
N PHE A 99 -11.91 -35.59 -18.72
CA PHE A 99 -13.18 -36.28 -18.53
C PHE A 99 -13.11 -37.32 -17.40
N PRO A 100 -12.06 -38.17 -17.31
CA PRO A 100 -11.92 -39.10 -16.19
C PRO A 100 -11.86 -38.40 -14.83
N GLN A 101 -11.17 -37.24 -14.72
CA GLN A 101 -11.08 -36.50 -13.47
C GLN A 101 -12.44 -35.95 -13.04
N VAL A 102 -13.17 -35.32 -13.97
CA VAL A 102 -14.52 -34.80 -13.70
C VAL A 102 -15.47 -35.92 -13.26
N LEU A 103 -15.47 -37.04 -13.99
CA LEU A 103 -16.36 -38.15 -13.69
C LEU A 103 -16.02 -38.84 -12.37
N LYS A 104 -14.73 -39.06 -12.06
CA LYS A 104 -14.31 -39.67 -10.79
C LYS A 104 -14.72 -38.81 -9.59
N GLU A 105 -14.60 -37.48 -9.68
CA GLU A 105 -15.03 -36.59 -8.59
C GLU A 105 -16.53 -36.63 -8.36
N LEU A 106 -17.32 -36.60 -9.44
CA LEU A 106 -18.77 -36.73 -9.37
C LEU A 106 -19.20 -38.07 -8.77
N LEU A 107 -18.58 -39.17 -9.20
CA LEU A 107 -18.87 -40.51 -8.68
C LEU A 107 -18.46 -40.67 -7.22
N LYS A 108 -17.33 -40.08 -6.80
CA LYS A 108 -16.91 -40.06 -5.40
C LYS A 108 -17.96 -39.39 -4.52
N PHE A 109 -18.51 -38.25 -4.95
CA PHE A 109 -19.58 -37.57 -4.22
C PHE A 109 -20.84 -38.45 -4.10
N PHE A 110 -21.30 -39.06 -5.20
CA PHE A 110 -22.51 -39.88 -5.16
C PHE A 110 -22.35 -41.20 -4.42
N LEU A 111 -21.17 -41.81 -4.45
CA LEU A 111 -20.88 -42.97 -3.61
C LEU A 111 -21.00 -42.59 -2.13
N HIS A 112 -20.50 -41.41 -1.73
CA HIS A 112 -20.72 -40.91 -0.38
C HIS A 112 -22.19 -40.57 -0.10
N SER A 113 -22.95 -40.02 -1.05
CA SER A 113 -24.37 -39.73 -0.83
C SER A 113 -25.23 -41.00 -0.71
N ILE A 114 -24.78 -42.12 -1.27
CA ILE A 114 -25.43 -43.44 -1.07
C ILE A 114 -25.18 -43.97 0.35
N LEU A 115 -24.02 -43.67 0.93
CA LEU A 115 -23.72 -43.98 2.33
C LEU A 115 -24.47 -43.04 3.29
N ASP A 116 -24.63 -41.78 2.91
CA ASP A 116 -25.29 -40.73 3.69
C ASP A 116 -26.25 -39.90 2.82
N ASN A 117 -27.53 -40.28 2.85
CA ASN A 117 -28.57 -39.63 2.04
C ASN A 117 -28.81 -38.15 2.41
N SER A 118 -28.29 -37.66 3.55
CA SER A 118 -28.39 -36.23 3.91
C SER A 118 -27.62 -35.32 2.96
N PHE A 119 -26.70 -35.88 2.16
CA PHE A 119 -25.88 -35.13 1.22
C PHE A 119 -26.70 -34.63 0.02
N VAL A 120 -27.64 -35.45 -0.44
CA VAL A 120 -28.52 -35.19 -1.60
C VAL A 120 -29.98 -35.50 -1.20
N PRO A 121 -30.60 -34.68 -0.34
CA PRO A 121 -31.94 -34.97 0.18
C PRO A 121 -33.03 -34.84 -0.88
N ALA A 122 -32.83 -34.01 -1.91
CA ALA A 122 -33.77 -33.78 -3.01
C ALA A 122 -33.05 -33.79 -4.37
N PRO A 123 -32.77 -34.97 -4.96
CA PRO A 123 -31.90 -35.09 -6.14
C PRO A 123 -32.33 -34.26 -7.35
N LYS A 124 -33.64 -34.13 -7.61
CA LYS A 124 -34.19 -33.36 -8.75
C LYS A 124 -33.88 -31.87 -8.73
N ASN A 125 -33.68 -31.30 -7.53
CA ASN A 125 -33.42 -29.88 -7.34
C ASN A 125 -31.98 -29.65 -6.88
N PHE A 126 -31.11 -30.62 -7.10
CA PHE A 126 -29.74 -30.60 -6.62
C PHE A 126 -28.76 -30.28 -7.75
N THR A 127 -27.90 -29.29 -7.54
CA THR A 127 -26.88 -28.90 -8.50
C THR A 127 -25.47 -29.19 -7.97
N TYR A 128 -24.68 -29.91 -8.77
CA TYR A 128 -23.27 -30.16 -8.51
C TYR A 128 -22.43 -29.14 -9.28
N HIS A 129 -21.84 -28.18 -8.57
CA HIS A 129 -21.01 -27.14 -9.17
C HIS A 129 -19.54 -27.55 -9.17
N ILE A 130 -18.89 -27.43 -10.33
CA ILE A 130 -17.45 -27.66 -10.51
C ILE A 130 -16.77 -26.32 -10.72
N TYR A 131 -15.89 -25.94 -9.80
CA TYR A 131 -15.12 -24.70 -9.88
C TYR A 131 -13.66 -25.06 -10.14
N ALA A 132 -13.12 -24.64 -11.28
CA ALA A 132 -11.74 -24.95 -11.64
C ALA A 132 -10.88 -23.69 -11.71
N SER A 133 -9.66 -23.75 -11.20
CA SER A 133 -8.70 -22.64 -11.31
C SER A 133 -8.24 -22.38 -12.75
N ASN A 134 -8.46 -23.34 -13.65
CA ASN A 134 -8.22 -23.25 -15.09
C ASN A 134 -9.50 -23.72 -15.82
N ASP A 135 -9.37 -24.35 -16.97
CA ASP A 135 -10.48 -24.77 -17.84
C ASP A 135 -10.57 -26.31 -17.95
N CYS A 136 -11.61 -26.80 -18.61
CA CYS A 136 -11.81 -28.20 -18.96
C CYS A 136 -11.32 -28.47 -20.40
N ASN A 137 -10.95 -29.72 -20.71
CA ASN A 137 -10.74 -30.12 -22.10
C ASN A 137 -12.09 -30.25 -22.84
N GLU A 138 -12.06 -30.29 -24.18
CA GLU A 138 -13.27 -30.31 -25.00
C GLU A 138 -14.22 -31.48 -24.65
N GLN A 139 -13.67 -32.66 -24.40
CA GLN A 139 -14.45 -33.84 -24.01
C GLN A 139 -15.18 -33.63 -22.67
N SER A 140 -14.53 -32.96 -21.71
CA SER A 140 -15.13 -32.66 -20.41
C SER A 140 -16.20 -31.58 -20.52
N LEU A 141 -15.97 -30.54 -21.31
CA LEU A 141 -16.96 -29.49 -21.57
C LEU A 141 -18.20 -30.08 -22.26
N LYS A 142 -17.99 -30.95 -23.24
CA LYS A 142 -19.09 -31.68 -23.91
C LYS A 142 -19.89 -32.51 -22.90
N PHE A 143 -19.22 -33.22 -22.01
CA PHE A 143 -19.89 -33.99 -20.95
C PHE A 143 -20.66 -33.10 -19.98
N ILE A 144 -20.07 -31.98 -19.52
CA ILE A 144 -20.71 -31.12 -18.51
C ILE A 144 -21.90 -30.36 -19.12
N TYR A 145 -21.72 -29.66 -20.23
CA TYR A 145 -22.81 -28.88 -20.85
C TYR A 145 -23.86 -29.76 -21.53
N GLY A 146 -23.48 -30.96 -21.94
CA GLY A 146 -24.37 -31.98 -22.51
C GLY A 146 -24.85 -33.04 -21.50
N PHE A 147 -24.68 -32.83 -20.20
CA PHE A 147 -24.74 -33.87 -19.17
C PHE A 147 -25.93 -34.83 -19.29
N HIS A 148 -27.16 -34.30 -19.34
CA HIS A 148 -28.38 -35.11 -19.45
C HIS A 148 -28.46 -35.98 -20.72
N HIS A 149 -27.78 -35.58 -21.80
CA HIS A 149 -27.75 -36.33 -23.06
C HIS A 149 -26.57 -37.33 -23.10
N GLU A 150 -25.41 -36.93 -22.59
CA GLU A 150 -24.18 -37.75 -22.64
C GLU A 150 -24.16 -38.84 -21.56
N ILE A 151 -24.83 -38.64 -20.42
CA ILE A 151 -24.76 -39.56 -19.28
C ILE A 151 -25.28 -40.96 -19.62
N GLU A 152 -26.35 -41.07 -20.42
CA GLU A 152 -26.91 -42.36 -20.84
C GLU A 152 -25.93 -43.18 -21.68
N ALA A 153 -25.16 -42.52 -22.55
CA ALA A 153 -24.14 -43.20 -23.35
C ALA A 153 -23.03 -43.75 -22.46
N HIS A 154 -22.61 -42.99 -21.45
CA HIS A 154 -21.59 -43.43 -20.50
C HIS A 154 -22.06 -44.53 -19.55
N ILE A 155 -23.34 -44.55 -19.17
CA ILE A 155 -23.96 -45.67 -18.44
C ILE A 155 -23.94 -46.93 -19.31
N LYS A 156 -24.45 -46.85 -20.55
CA LYS A 156 -24.54 -48.00 -21.48
C LYS A 156 -23.18 -48.58 -21.87
N ASN A 157 -22.19 -47.73 -22.07
CA ASN A 157 -20.84 -48.15 -22.49
C ASN A 157 -19.97 -48.63 -21.32
N GLY A 158 -20.50 -48.73 -20.10
CA GLY A 158 -19.79 -49.25 -18.92
C GLY A 158 -18.76 -48.29 -18.31
N ASN A 159 -18.72 -47.03 -18.76
CA ASN A 159 -17.77 -46.04 -18.22
C ASN A 159 -18.07 -45.72 -16.74
N ILE A 160 -19.36 -45.63 -16.37
CA ILE A 160 -19.75 -45.38 -14.98
C ILE A 160 -19.26 -46.50 -14.06
N GLU A 161 -19.45 -47.76 -14.46
CA GLU A 161 -18.98 -48.90 -13.69
C GLU A 161 -17.46 -48.92 -13.56
N LYS A 162 -16.75 -48.70 -14.67
CA LYS A 162 -15.29 -48.63 -14.70
C LYS A 162 -14.77 -47.58 -13.71
N TYR A 163 -15.20 -46.33 -13.84
CA TYR A 163 -14.67 -45.24 -13.00
C TYR A 163 -15.19 -45.30 -11.56
N ALA A 164 -16.39 -45.85 -11.32
CA ALA A 164 -16.86 -46.10 -9.95
C ALA A 164 -16.01 -47.16 -9.26
N ARG A 165 -15.57 -48.19 -10.00
CA ARG A 165 -14.63 -49.21 -9.49
C ARG A 165 -13.31 -48.58 -9.10
N ASP A 166 -12.71 -47.78 -10.00
CA ASP A 166 -11.46 -47.06 -9.72
C ASP A 166 -11.58 -46.24 -8.43
N VAL A 167 -12.67 -45.47 -8.26
CA VAL A 167 -12.90 -44.68 -7.04
C VAL A 167 -13.09 -45.57 -5.80
N CYS A 168 -13.79 -46.70 -5.91
CA CYS A 168 -13.95 -47.61 -4.77
C CYS A 168 -12.62 -48.27 -4.35
N GLU A 169 -11.71 -48.49 -5.29
CA GLU A 169 -10.38 -49.02 -5.02
C GLU A 169 -9.49 -47.96 -4.37
N GLU A 170 -9.52 -46.72 -4.84
CA GLU A 170 -8.69 -45.60 -4.37
C GLU A 170 -8.99 -45.13 -2.92
N TYR A 171 -10.23 -45.27 -2.43
CA TYR A 171 -10.65 -44.69 -1.13
C TYR A 171 -11.16 -45.74 -0.14
N GLU A 172 -10.62 -45.74 1.08
CA GLU A 172 -10.98 -46.70 2.15
C GLU A 172 -12.46 -46.66 2.54
N SER A 173 -13.08 -45.48 2.48
CA SER A 173 -14.50 -45.27 2.79
C SER A 173 -15.45 -46.12 1.94
N PHE A 174 -14.98 -46.64 0.81
CA PHE A 174 -15.80 -47.42 -0.14
C PHE A 174 -15.48 -48.91 -0.14
N THR A 175 -14.81 -49.42 0.90
CA THR A 175 -14.50 -50.86 1.02
C THR A 175 -15.73 -51.75 0.82
N ASN A 176 -16.90 -51.32 1.33
CA ASN A 176 -18.18 -52.03 1.16
C ASN A 176 -18.71 -52.09 -0.28
N PHE A 177 -18.23 -51.22 -1.17
CA PHE A 177 -18.64 -51.15 -2.57
C PHE A 177 -17.67 -51.87 -3.52
N ARG A 178 -16.50 -52.30 -3.03
CA ARG A 178 -15.50 -53.02 -3.86
C ARG A 178 -15.99 -54.38 -4.36
N SER A 179 -16.83 -55.06 -3.57
CA SER A 179 -17.41 -56.35 -3.94
C SER A 179 -18.66 -56.20 -4.82
N ALA A 180 -19.44 -55.13 -4.62
CA ALA A 180 -20.64 -54.84 -5.39
C ALA A 180 -20.91 -53.33 -5.44
N ILE A 181 -20.68 -52.72 -6.60
CA ILE A 181 -20.90 -51.29 -6.81
C ILE A 181 -22.40 -51.03 -6.96
N PRO A 182 -22.97 -50.01 -6.28
CA PRO A 182 -24.40 -49.69 -6.35
C PRO A 182 -24.79 -48.96 -7.65
N LEU A 183 -24.59 -49.61 -8.80
CA LEU A 183 -24.73 -49.01 -10.15
C LEU A 183 -26.13 -48.46 -10.44
N GLU A 184 -27.19 -49.16 -10.02
CA GLU A 184 -28.58 -48.70 -10.22
C GLU A 184 -28.86 -47.40 -9.45
N LYS A 185 -28.37 -47.31 -8.20
CA LYS A 185 -28.53 -46.10 -7.38
C LYS A 185 -27.70 -44.94 -7.96
N LEU A 186 -26.46 -45.19 -8.36
CA LEU A 186 -25.61 -44.20 -9.02
C LEU A 186 -26.27 -43.67 -10.31
N SER A 187 -26.75 -44.57 -11.16
CA SER A 187 -27.41 -44.20 -12.42
C SER A 187 -28.67 -43.39 -12.19
N THR A 188 -29.46 -43.74 -11.16
CA THR A 188 -30.65 -42.97 -10.76
C THR A 188 -30.29 -41.56 -10.28
N LEU A 189 -29.26 -41.42 -9.45
CA LEU A 189 -28.79 -40.12 -8.96
C LEU A 189 -28.26 -39.26 -10.12
N LEU A 190 -27.39 -39.83 -10.96
CA LEU A 190 -26.79 -39.15 -12.11
C LEU A 190 -27.85 -38.61 -13.07
N ARG A 191 -28.96 -39.32 -13.30
CA ARG A 191 -30.08 -38.87 -14.13
C ARG A 191 -30.90 -37.74 -13.53
N SER A 192 -30.82 -37.54 -12.21
CA SER A 192 -31.74 -36.67 -11.48
C SER A 192 -31.18 -35.29 -11.17
N ILE A 193 -29.86 -35.14 -11.14
CA ILE A 193 -29.18 -33.91 -10.71
C ILE A 193 -28.81 -33.01 -11.89
N ASN A 194 -28.45 -31.76 -11.58
CA ASN A 194 -27.85 -30.83 -12.54
C ASN A 194 -26.34 -30.67 -12.28
N ILE A 195 -25.59 -30.32 -13.32
CA ILE A 195 -24.15 -29.99 -13.20
C ILE A 195 -23.92 -28.62 -13.80
N GLU A 196 -23.14 -27.80 -13.09
CA GLU A 196 -22.69 -26.50 -13.56
C GLU A 196 -21.17 -26.38 -13.45
N PHE A 197 -20.57 -25.59 -14.33
CA PHE A 197 -19.12 -25.38 -14.37
C PHE A 197 -18.79 -23.89 -14.34
N SER A 198 -17.77 -23.53 -13.56
CA SER A 198 -17.15 -22.21 -13.58
C SER A 198 -15.65 -22.39 -13.79
N ASN A 199 -15.15 -21.90 -14.93
CA ASN A 199 -13.73 -21.95 -15.23
C ASN A 199 -12.99 -20.78 -14.56
N GLY A 200 -11.66 -20.80 -14.66
CA GLY A 200 -10.82 -19.76 -14.04
C GLY A 200 -11.11 -18.35 -14.55
N SER A 201 -11.51 -18.17 -15.82
CA SER A 201 -11.88 -16.87 -16.37
C SER A 201 -13.23 -16.39 -15.82
N ASP A 202 -14.22 -17.27 -15.71
CA ASP A 202 -15.54 -16.96 -15.15
C ASP A 202 -15.41 -16.55 -13.68
N ILE A 203 -14.64 -17.32 -12.91
CA ILE A 203 -14.36 -17.04 -11.49
C ILE A 203 -13.62 -15.71 -11.36
N SER A 204 -12.62 -15.45 -12.21
CA SER A 204 -11.87 -14.19 -12.21
C SER A 204 -12.76 -12.97 -12.51
N GLY A 205 -13.66 -13.09 -13.50
CA GLY A 205 -14.60 -12.03 -13.86
C GLY A 205 -15.67 -11.77 -12.79
N ARG A 206 -15.97 -12.76 -11.95
CA ARG A 206 -16.86 -12.61 -10.80
C ARG A 206 -16.12 -11.96 -9.62
N ILE A 207 -14.89 -12.40 -9.32
CA ILE A 207 -14.05 -11.82 -8.25
C ILE A 207 -13.71 -10.35 -8.54
N SER A 208 -13.49 -9.95 -9.79
CA SER A 208 -13.16 -8.56 -10.13
C SER A 208 -14.27 -7.56 -9.78
N LYS A 209 -15.51 -8.02 -9.58
CA LYS A 209 -16.64 -7.22 -9.10
C LYS A 209 -16.66 -7.04 -7.57
N HIS A 210 -15.81 -7.77 -6.86
CA HIS A 210 -15.71 -7.79 -5.40
C HIS A 210 -14.27 -7.47 -4.97
N THR A 211 -13.93 -6.17 -4.97
CA THR A 211 -12.57 -5.67 -4.72
C THR A 211 -12.00 -6.10 -3.37
N ASP A 212 -12.84 -6.24 -2.36
CA ASP A 212 -12.45 -6.71 -1.03
C ASP A 212 -11.97 -8.17 -1.04
N ILE A 213 -12.68 -9.05 -1.77
CA ILE A 213 -12.26 -10.45 -1.97
C ILE A 213 -10.97 -10.48 -2.81
N LEU A 214 -10.88 -9.65 -3.85
CA LEU A 214 -9.69 -9.61 -4.70
C LEU A 214 -8.41 -9.25 -3.92
N GLN A 215 -8.48 -8.22 -3.06
CA GLN A 215 -7.34 -7.74 -2.27
C GLN A 215 -6.92 -8.69 -1.14
N GLU A 216 -7.82 -9.55 -0.66
CA GLU A 216 -7.51 -10.53 0.38
C GLU A 216 -6.63 -11.68 -0.14
N PHE A 217 -6.79 -12.05 -1.42
CA PHE A 217 -6.07 -13.19 -2.01
C PHE A 217 -4.95 -12.80 -2.97
N PHE A 218 -4.99 -11.58 -3.53
CA PHE A 218 -4.03 -11.14 -4.53
C PHE A 218 -3.44 -9.77 -4.19
N ASN A 219 -2.12 -9.71 -4.12
CA ASN A 219 -1.40 -8.45 -4.06
C ASN A 219 -1.38 -7.83 -5.45
N ILE A 220 -2.28 -6.88 -5.70
CA ILE A 220 -2.29 -6.09 -6.93
C ILE A 220 -1.10 -5.14 -6.90
N ARG A 221 0.00 -5.52 -7.56
CA ARG A 221 1.12 -4.61 -7.83
C ARG A 221 0.87 -3.95 -9.17
N THR A 222 0.35 -2.73 -9.15
CA THR A 222 0.18 -1.94 -10.37
C THR A 222 1.56 -1.60 -10.93
N VAL A 223 1.95 -2.23 -12.04
CA VAL A 223 3.13 -1.82 -12.80
C VAL A 223 2.69 -0.63 -13.63
N ILE A 224 2.96 0.57 -13.12
CA ILE A 224 2.58 1.79 -13.82
C ILE A 224 3.72 2.15 -14.78
N ASP A 225 3.41 2.24 -16.08
CA ASP A 225 4.28 2.94 -17.02
C ASP A 225 4.45 4.38 -16.52
N ASN A 226 5.69 4.84 -16.31
CA ASN A 226 5.97 6.17 -15.78
C ASN A 226 5.24 7.30 -16.54
N SER A 227 4.90 7.09 -17.82
CA SER A 227 4.16 8.05 -18.64
C SER A 227 2.67 8.14 -18.28
N GLU A 228 2.03 7.01 -17.95
CA GLU A 228 0.64 6.96 -17.46
C GLU A 228 0.56 7.29 -15.97
N ALA A 229 1.60 6.96 -15.19
CA ALA A 229 1.74 7.40 -13.81
C ALA A 229 1.68 8.93 -13.71
N ALA A 230 2.39 9.64 -14.58
CA ALA A 230 2.36 11.10 -14.60
C ALA A 230 0.97 11.65 -14.94
N LYS A 231 0.21 10.99 -15.84
CA LYS A 231 -1.17 11.41 -16.17
C LYS A 231 -2.16 11.10 -15.06
N ILE A 232 -2.05 9.93 -14.43
CA ILE A 232 -2.90 9.54 -13.32
C ILE A 232 -2.59 10.42 -12.11
N ILE A 233 -1.33 10.66 -11.78
CA ILE A 233 -0.93 11.58 -10.70
C ILE A 233 -1.41 13.00 -11.02
N ARG A 234 -1.26 13.49 -12.25
CA ARG A 234 -1.80 14.81 -12.64
C ARG A 234 -3.31 14.86 -12.52
N LYS A 235 -4.01 13.81 -12.94
CA LYS A 235 -5.46 13.72 -12.86
C LYS A 235 -5.94 13.58 -11.42
N GLU A 236 -5.27 12.79 -10.58
CA GLU A 236 -5.56 12.62 -9.17
C GLU A 236 -5.31 13.94 -8.42
N LEU A 237 -4.21 14.63 -8.72
CA LEU A 237 -3.92 15.96 -8.17
C LEU A 237 -4.95 17.00 -8.64
N GLU A 238 -5.36 16.96 -9.91
CA GLU A 238 -6.46 17.79 -10.44
C GLU A 238 -7.80 17.48 -9.77
N ASP A 239 -8.13 16.19 -9.58
CA ASP A 239 -9.34 15.70 -8.92
C ASP A 239 -9.35 16.04 -7.41
N HIS A 240 -8.16 16.22 -6.82
CA HIS A 240 -7.95 16.72 -5.45
C HIS A 240 -7.62 18.23 -5.40
N GLY A 241 -7.94 19.01 -6.44
CA GLY A 241 -7.85 20.48 -6.42
C GLY A 241 -6.43 21.04 -6.30
N LEU A 242 -5.41 20.31 -6.75
CA LEU A 242 -4.02 20.73 -6.77
C LEU A 242 -3.51 20.65 -8.21
N LYS A 243 -3.90 21.61 -9.07
CA LYS A 243 -3.28 21.69 -10.39
C LYS A 243 -1.90 22.32 -10.29
N LEU A 244 -0.86 21.56 -10.66
CA LEU A 244 0.51 22.06 -10.73
C LEU A 244 0.61 23.17 -11.78
N LEU A 245 1.34 24.25 -11.46
CA LEU A 245 1.72 25.24 -12.47
C LEU A 245 2.40 24.53 -13.64
N THR A 246 1.92 24.83 -14.85
CA THR A 246 2.40 24.19 -16.09
C THR A 246 3.43 25.05 -16.80
N ASP A 247 4.13 24.46 -17.76
CA ASP A 247 5.05 25.22 -18.62
C ASP A 247 4.34 26.33 -19.41
N GLU A 248 3.04 26.18 -19.67
CA GLU A 248 2.26 27.22 -20.36
C GLU A 248 2.01 28.43 -19.44
N ASP A 249 1.73 28.20 -18.15
CA ASP A 249 1.61 29.26 -17.14
C ASP A 249 2.93 30.04 -17.00
N LEU A 250 4.07 29.33 -17.05
CA LEU A 250 5.39 29.96 -17.02
C LEU A 250 5.66 30.82 -18.27
N LYS A 251 5.22 30.40 -19.45
CA LYS A 251 5.31 31.23 -20.68
C LYS A 251 4.45 32.48 -20.57
N ILE A 252 3.25 32.39 -20.02
CA ILE A 252 2.38 33.56 -19.80
C ILE A 252 3.07 34.57 -18.87
N ILE A 253 3.65 34.11 -17.76
CA ILE A 253 4.42 34.95 -16.84
C ILE A 253 5.62 35.57 -17.57
N GLN A 254 6.38 34.78 -18.32
CA GLN A 254 7.54 35.24 -19.08
C GLN A 254 7.16 36.32 -20.08
N GLN A 255 6.07 36.15 -20.83
CA GLN A 255 5.57 37.15 -21.77
C GLN A 255 5.15 38.44 -21.06
N ARG A 256 4.40 38.34 -19.95
CA ARG A 256 3.95 39.52 -19.18
C ARG A 256 5.13 40.32 -18.62
N VAL A 257 6.12 39.65 -18.05
CA VAL A 257 7.35 40.26 -17.52
C VAL A 257 8.22 40.81 -18.65
N GLY A 258 8.36 40.06 -19.74
CA GLY A 258 9.15 40.40 -20.92
C GLY A 258 8.62 41.57 -21.74
N ASN A 259 7.31 41.84 -21.71
CA ASN A 259 6.67 42.94 -22.42
C ASN A 259 6.76 44.29 -21.66
N GLN A 260 7.21 44.29 -20.40
CA GLN A 260 7.35 45.55 -19.65
C GLN A 260 8.49 46.40 -20.20
N HIS A 261 8.31 47.72 -20.30
CA HIS A 261 9.38 48.62 -20.70
C HIS A 261 10.56 48.57 -19.70
N PRO A 262 11.84 48.66 -20.12
CA PRO A 262 13.00 48.52 -19.22
C PRO A 262 12.98 49.43 -17.98
N ASN A 263 12.51 50.67 -18.12
CA ASN A 263 12.38 51.61 -16.99
C ASN A 263 11.30 51.22 -15.95
N LYS A 264 10.49 50.20 -16.24
CA LYS A 264 9.47 49.60 -15.36
C LYS A 264 9.91 48.25 -14.79
N ARG A 265 11.20 47.91 -14.89
CA ARG A 265 11.80 46.71 -14.31
C ARG A 265 12.80 47.15 -13.25
N VAL A 266 12.42 47.06 -11.98
CA VAL A 266 13.19 47.61 -10.86
C VAL A 266 13.64 46.47 -9.96
N ARG A 267 14.96 46.36 -9.76
CA ARG A 267 15.58 45.38 -8.86
C ARG A 267 15.99 46.03 -7.55
N LEU A 268 15.55 45.46 -6.42
CA LEU A 268 15.82 45.97 -5.08
C LEU A 268 16.40 44.86 -4.17
N GLY A 269 17.43 44.16 -4.66
CA GLY A 269 18.13 43.13 -3.89
C GLY A 269 17.39 41.79 -3.89
N PHE A 270 16.60 41.52 -2.85
CA PHE A 270 15.87 40.26 -2.67
C PHE A 270 14.45 40.25 -3.26
N VAL A 271 14.07 41.33 -3.94
CA VAL A 271 12.80 41.46 -4.67
C VAL A 271 12.99 42.21 -5.98
N ASP A 272 12.37 41.70 -7.04
CA ASP A 272 12.31 42.31 -8.36
C ASP A 272 10.86 42.74 -8.64
N PHE A 273 10.65 43.99 -9.04
CA PHE A 273 9.34 44.56 -9.39
C PHE A 273 9.24 44.80 -10.90
N PHE A 274 8.13 44.37 -11.48
CA PHE A 274 7.80 44.58 -12.90
C PHE A 274 6.51 45.40 -13.02
N GLY A 275 6.50 46.42 -13.88
CA GLY A 275 5.37 47.32 -14.10
C GLY A 275 5.47 48.68 -13.38
N PHE A 276 6.36 48.79 -12.39
CA PHE A 276 6.59 50.01 -11.61
C PHE A 276 7.83 50.75 -12.09
N SER A 277 7.72 52.05 -12.35
CA SER A 277 8.85 52.86 -12.83
C SER A 277 9.86 53.17 -11.74
N THR A 278 11.11 53.41 -12.12
CA THR A 278 12.12 53.92 -11.18
C THR A 278 11.71 55.24 -10.52
N GLU A 279 10.95 56.08 -11.24
CA GLU A 279 10.39 57.35 -10.77
C GLU A 279 9.40 57.16 -9.62
N PHE A 280 8.57 56.10 -9.68
CA PHE A 280 7.64 55.76 -8.59
C PHE A 280 8.42 55.47 -7.30
N PHE A 281 9.44 54.62 -7.36
CA PHE A 281 10.27 54.31 -6.18
C PHE A 281 11.06 55.52 -5.68
N ARG A 282 11.44 56.47 -6.56
CA ARG A 282 12.06 57.74 -6.15
C ARG A 282 11.09 58.67 -5.41
N HIS A 283 9.79 58.51 -5.60
CA HIS A 283 8.77 59.32 -4.93
C HIS A 283 8.47 58.83 -3.51
N LEU A 284 8.65 57.53 -3.25
CA LEU A 284 8.42 56.93 -1.93
C LEU A 284 9.34 57.52 -0.88
N GLN A 285 8.77 57.82 0.29
CA GLN A 285 9.58 58.23 1.44
C GLN A 285 10.39 57.05 1.99
N PRO A 286 11.54 57.30 2.63
CA PRO A 286 12.40 56.23 3.16
C PRO A 286 11.67 55.22 4.07
N GLU A 287 10.75 55.70 4.92
CA GLU A 287 9.98 54.82 5.83
C GLU A 287 8.94 53.98 5.08
N GLU A 288 8.36 54.49 3.99
CA GLU A 288 7.41 53.73 3.15
C GLU A 288 8.13 52.59 2.43
N LEU A 289 9.31 52.88 1.87
CA LEU A 289 10.14 51.88 1.21
C LEU A 289 10.61 50.79 2.19
N LYS A 290 11.01 51.20 3.40
CA LYS A 290 11.38 50.28 4.48
C LYS A 290 10.21 49.39 4.91
N SER A 291 9.01 49.97 5.03
CA SER A 291 7.79 49.22 5.36
C SER A 291 7.46 48.18 4.28
N LEU A 292 7.58 48.55 3.00
CA LEU A 292 7.39 47.62 1.87
C LEU A 292 8.37 46.43 1.94
N PHE A 293 9.66 46.70 2.15
CA PHE A 293 10.65 45.63 2.29
C PHE A 293 10.39 44.73 3.48
N LYS A 294 9.94 45.30 4.60
CA LYS A 294 9.55 44.53 5.77
C LYS A 294 8.41 43.56 5.44
N GLN A 295 7.35 44.02 4.78
CA GLN A 295 6.22 43.17 4.41
C GLN A 295 6.63 42.01 3.50
N VAL A 296 7.47 42.26 2.50
CA VAL A 296 7.99 41.20 1.62
C VAL A 296 8.84 40.20 2.39
N SER A 297 9.70 40.67 3.30
CA SER A 297 10.50 39.82 4.18
C SER A 297 9.64 39.00 5.14
N ASP A 298 8.57 39.59 5.69
CA ASP A 298 7.66 38.93 6.63
C ASP A 298 6.95 37.73 5.97
N ILE A 299 6.59 37.83 4.68
CA ILE A 299 6.04 36.70 3.91
C ILE A 299 7.05 35.55 3.84
N GLN A 300 8.29 35.84 3.48
CA GLN A 300 9.36 34.82 3.38
C GLN A 300 9.64 34.18 4.75
N MET A 301 9.72 34.99 5.81
CA MET A 301 9.95 34.51 7.17
C MET A 301 8.81 33.63 7.66
N THR A 302 7.56 34.01 7.41
CA THR A 302 6.39 33.20 7.77
C THR A 302 6.43 31.83 7.11
N LEU A 303 6.76 31.76 5.81
CA LEU A 303 6.88 30.49 5.10
C LEU A 303 8.06 29.65 5.61
N ASN A 304 9.20 30.26 5.92
CA ASN A 304 10.34 29.55 6.52
C ASN A 304 9.98 28.93 7.86
N SER A 305 9.29 29.68 8.73
CA SER A 305 8.83 29.17 10.04
C SER A 305 7.84 28.02 9.87
N SER A 306 6.84 28.17 9.00
CA SER A 306 5.88 27.10 8.71
C SER A 306 6.56 25.85 8.14
N MET A 307 7.57 26.03 7.28
CA MET A 307 8.33 24.90 6.71
C MET A 307 9.16 24.19 7.77
N LEU A 308 9.78 24.94 8.69
CA LEU A 308 10.52 24.38 9.82
C LEU A 308 9.58 23.56 10.72
N GLU A 309 8.44 24.13 11.11
CA GLU A 309 7.41 23.43 11.91
C GLU A 309 6.91 22.16 11.22
N PHE A 310 6.68 22.22 9.90
CA PHE A 310 6.30 21.06 9.11
C PHE A 310 7.36 19.97 9.15
N ILE A 311 8.64 20.31 8.94
CA ILE A 311 9.74 19.34 9.00
C ILE A 311 9.90 18.76 10.40
N GLU A 312 9.81 19.58 11.45
CA GLU A 312 9.83 19.10 12.84
C GLU A 312 8.70 18.09 13.10
N HIS A 313 7.50 18.36 12.59
CA HIS A 313 6.39 17.44 12.68
C HIS A 313 6.66 16.11 11.94
N GLN A 314 7.26 16.17 10.75
CA GLN A 314 7.65 14.96 10.02
C GLN A 314 8.75 14.17 10.75
N ILE A 315 9.71 14.85 11.38
CA ILE A 315 10.73 14.21 12.23
C ILE A 315 10.09 13.46 13.40
N ASP A 316 9.06 14.04 14.03
CA ASP A 316 8.32 13.39 15.12
C ASP A 316 7.56 12.15 14.63
N ILE A 317 6.88 12.23 13.48
CA ILE A 317 6.21 11.08 12.84
C ILE A 317 7.23 9.96 12.56
N MET A 318 8.37 10.30 11.95
CA MET A 318 9.43 9.34 11.66
C MET A 318 10.04 8.75 12.94
N GLY A 319 10.09 9.54 14.01
CA GLY A 319 10.51 9.08 15.34
C GLY A 319 9.61 7.99 15.90
N ILE A 320 8.30 8.07 15.67
CA ILE A 320 7.33 7.05 16.09
C ILE A 320 7.55 5.72 15.35
N SER A 321 7.84 5.78 14.05
CA SER A 321 7.98 4.58 13.20
C SER A 321 9.38 3.95 13.23
N HIS A 322 10.44 4.74 13.43
CA HIS A 322 11.83 4.26 13.32
C HIS A 322 12.56 4.24 14.66
N CYS A 323 12.45 5.30 15.47
CA CYS A 323 13.24 5.42 16.71
C CYS A 323 12.56 4.74 17.91
N ARG A 324 11.27 5.00 18.12
CA ARG A 324 10.50 4.47 19.25
C ARG A 324 10.47 2.94 19.32
N PRO A 325 10.35 2.19 18.20
CA PRO A 325 10.39 0.73 18.25
C PRO A 325 11.71 0.17 18.78
N LEU A 326 12.84 0.85 18.50
CA LEU A 326 14.16 0.45 19.01
C LEU A 326 14.24 0.58 20.53
N VAL A 327 13.63 1.63 21.08
CA VAL A 327 13.52 1.83 22.53
C VAL A 327 12.62 0.76 23.15
N THR A 328 11.44 0.49 22.55
CA THR A 328 10.49 -0.51 23.11
C THR A 328 11.02 -1.93 23.03
N THR A 329 11.90 -2.23 22.07
CA THR A 329 12.54 -3.54 21.92
C THR A 329 13.90 -3.63 22.62
N ASN A 330 14.25 -2.63 23.44
CA ASN A 330 15.52 -2.52 24.16
C ASN A 330 16.78 -2.63 23.26
N LYS A 331 16.66 -2.30 21.97
CA LYS A 331 17.79 -2.22 21.04
C LYS A 331 18.65 -0.98 21.29
N ILE A 332 18.02 0.11 21.73
CA ILE A 332 18.69 1.34 22.19
C ILE A 332 18.05 1.80 23.50
N HIS A 333 18.78 2.60 24.27
CA HIS A 333 18.28 3.18 25.50
C HIS A 333 17.45 4.45 25.27
N ARG A 334 16.52 4.75 26.20
CA ARG A 334 15.69 5.97 26.19
C ARG A 334 16.55 7.23 26.19
N PHE A 335 17.61 7.24 27.00
CA PHE A 335 18.62 8.29 27.03
C PHE A 335 19.19 8.57 25.63
N SER A 336 19.70 7.53 24.95
CA SER A 336 20.33 7.68 23.63
C SER A 336 19.35 8.11 22.53
N SER A 337 18.07 7.73 22.65
CA SER A 337 17.02 8.16 21.70
C SER A 337 16.82 9.68 21.66
N GLN A 338 17.26 10.41 22.69
CA GLN A 338 17.17 11.88 22.74
C GLN A 338 18.05 12.58 21.71
N VAL A 339 18.99 11.88 21.05
CA VAL A 339 19.77 12.43 19.94
C VAL A 339 18.90 12.70 18.71
N TRP A 340 17.84 11.90 18.51
CA TRP A 340 17.03 11.87 17.28
C TRP A 340 16.57 13.25 16.80
N LYS A 341 15.75 13.90 17.62
CA LYS A 341 15.10 15.17 17.29
C LYS A 341 16.10 16.32 17.12
N PRO A 342 17.00 16.60 18.08
CA PRO A 342 17.94 17.70 17.94
C PRO A 342 18.91 17.50 16.77
N TYR A 343 19.31 16.26 16.47
CA TYR A 343 20.19 15.98 15.33
C TYR A 343 19.49 16.29 14.01
N LEU A 344 18.33 15.66 13.75
CA LEU A 344 17.60 15.83 12.49
C LEU A 344 17.11 17.28 12.31
N THR A 345 16.68 17.94 13.37
CA THR A 345 16.21 19.33 13.33
C THR A 345 17.35 20.28 12.96
N ARG A 346 18.55 20.13 13.55
CA ARG A 346 19.71 20.96 13.19
C ARG A 346 20.21 20.66 11.77
N ARG A 347 20.19 19.40 11.33
CA ARG A 347 20.57 18.99 9.96
C ARG A 347 19.66 19.62 8.89
N LEU A 348 18.35 19.60 9.11
CA LEU A 348 17.36 19.98 8.11
C LEU A 348 16.92 21.45 8.24
N GLY A 349 16.99 22.04 9.43
CA GLY A 349 16.43 23.37 9.72
C GLY A 349 17.01 24.49 8.87
N PHE A 350 18.33 24.52 8.65
CA PHE A 350 18.95 25.50 7.76
C PHE A 350 18.45 25.39 6.31
N ARG A 351 18.14 24.17 5.86
CA ARG A 351 17.69 23.89 4.49
C ARG A 351 16.20 24.19 4.28
N CYS A 352 15.45 24.47 5.36
CA CYS A 352 14.07 24.93 5.30
C CYS A 352 13.96 26.41 4.89
N SER A 353 15.06 27.17 4.94
CA SER A 353 15.05 28.62 4.74
C SER A 353 15.22 29.02 3.26
N PHE A 354 14.48 30.04 2.80
CA PHE A 354 14.87 30.81 1.61
C PHE A 354 16.33 31.26 1.80
N LYS A 355 17.22 30.91 0.88
CA LYS A 355 18.65 31.30 0.89
C LYS A 355 18.84 32.78 0.57
N CYS A 356 18.19 33.66 1.32
CA CYS A 356 18.19 35.11 1.13
C CYS A 356 19.45 35.78 1.68
N LEU A 357 20.22 35.08 2.52
CA LEU A 357 21.45 35.59 3.08
C LEU A 357 22.66 35.21 2.20
N PRO A 358 23.52 36.19 1.85
CA PRO A 358 24.84 35.92 1.31
C PRO A 358 25.62 34.93 2.18
N LYS A 359 26.42 34.04 1.56
CA LYS A 359 27.25 33.04 2.26
C LYS A 359 27.99 33.59 3.50
N PRO A 360 28.67 34.74 3.46
CA PRO A 360 29.39 35.24 4.64
C PRO A 360 28.50 35.58 5.84
N LEU A 361 27.23 35.95 5.61
CA LEU A 361 26.27 36.21 6.68
C LEU A 361 25.67 34.92 7.21
N VAL A 362 25.45 33.92 6.35
CA VAL A 362 25.08 32.57 6.78
C VAL A 362 26.15 31.99 7.70
N GLU A 363 27.41 32.08 7.31
CA GLU A 363 28.54 31.55 8.10
C GLU A 363 28.66 32.23 9.47
N LYS A 364 28.31 33.52 9.55
CA LYS A 364 28.36 34.32 10.78
C LYS A 364 27.19 34.06 11.73
N PHE A 365 25.98 33.92 11.21
CA PHE A 365 24.75 33.83 12.00
C PHE A 365 24.25 32.39 12.19
N PHE A 366 24.68 31.46 11.34
CA PHE A 366 24.30 30.05 11.34
C PHE A 366 25.55 29.16 11.20
N PRO A 367 26.47 29.20 12.18
CA PRO A 367 27.71 28.41 12.13
C PRO A 367 27.42 26.92 11.98
N ASP A 368 26.30 26.45 12.55
CA ASP A 368 25.76 25.09 12.45
C ASP A 368 25.59 24.56 11.02
N SER A 369 25.35 25.44 10.04
CA SER A 369 25.19 25.07 8.63
C SER A 369 26.48 24.52 7.99
N LEU A 370 27.63 24.74 8.64
CA LEU A 370 28.96 24.33 8.19
C LEU A 370 29.56 23.19 9.04
N ILE A 371 28.89 22.81 10.12
CA ILE A 371 29.38 21.80 11.05
C ILE A 371 29.19 20.41 10.41
N SER A 372 30.24 19.58 10.45
CA SER A 372 30.16 18.21 9.95
C SER A 372 29.15 17.39 10.77
N LYS A 373 28.58 16.33 10.18
CA LYS A 373 27.67 15.42 10.89
C LYS A 373 28.29 14.90 12.21
N GLU A 374 29.58 14.61 12.19
CA GLU A 374 30.34 14.11 13.33
C GLU A 374 30.45 15.16 14.45
N MET A 375 30.78 16.41 14.11
CA MET A 375 30.87 17.49 15.08
C MET A 375 29.51 17.82 15.68
N LEU A 376 28.45 17.79 14.87
CA LEU A 376 27.08 18.01 15.33
C LEU A 376 26.64 16.91 16.32
N LEU A 377 26.91 15.65 15.99
CA LEU A 377 26.64 14.52 16.90
C LEU A 377 27.44 14.65 18.20
N LYS A 378 28.70 15.09 18.12
CA LYS A 378 29.55 15.31 19.29
C LYS A 378 28.99 16.40 20.21
N GLU A 379 28.55 17.53 19.65
CA GLU A 379 27.93 18.61 20.43
C GLU A 379 26.63 18.16 21.12
N ILE A 380 25.74 17.51 20.37
CA ILE A 380 24.47 17.01 20.90
C ILE A 380 24.73 15.96 21.98
N SER A 381 25.63 15.02 21.73
CA SER A 381 26.03 14.00 22.71
C SER A 381 26.64 14.62 23.96
N GLY A 382 27.49 15.65 23.80
CA GLY A 382 28.06 16.41 24.91
C GLY A 382 26.98 17.04 25.79
N PHE A 383 26.02 17.73 25.18
CA PHE A 383 24.89 18.34 25.89
C PHE A 383 24.03 17.30 26.64
N LEU A 384 23.75 16.15 26.01
CA LEU A 384 23.01 15.06 26.65
C LEU A 384 23.78 14.46 27.83
N LEU A 385 25.09 14.29 27.71
CA LEU A 385 25.95 13.78 28.78
C LEU A 385 26.09 14.77 29.95
N GLU A 386 26.20 16.07 29.68
CA GLU A 386 26.16 17.11 30.71
C GLU A 386 24.83 17.10 31.47
N THR A 387 23.72 16.92 30.74
CA THR A 387 22.39 16.78 31.34
C THR A 387 22.30 15.51 32.21
N ALA A 388 22.85 14.39 31.73
CA ALA A 388 22.90 13.15 32.48
C ALA A 388 23.73 13.28 33.77
N ASP A 389 24.90 13.92 33.73
CA ASP A 389 25.75 14.14 34.92
C ASP A 389 25.00 14.95 35.99
N LYS A 390 24.28 16.00 35.60
CA LYS A 390 23.43 16.78 36.52
C LYS A 390 22.35 15.91 37.15
N ILE A 391 21.66 15.09 36.35
CA ILE A 391 20.60 14.19 36.85
C ILE A 391 21.16 13.14 37.81
N PHE A 392 22.32 12.55 37.54
CA PHE A 392 22.96 11.58 38.44
C PHE A 392 23.38 12.21 39.78
N ARG A 393 23.74 13.49 39.77
CA ARG A 393 24.01 14.28 40.98
C ARG A 393 22.75 14.84 41.65
N ARG A 394 21.57 14.57 41.08
CA ARG A 394 20.28 15.15 41.48
C ARG A 394 20.27 16.69 41.48
N ASP A 395 21.03 17.27 40.56
CA ASP A 395 21.04 18.70 40.31
C ASP A 395 19.97 19.04 39.26
N TYR A 396 18.92 19.72 39.72
CA TYR A 396 17.77 20.13 38.91
C TYR A 396 17.64 21.66 38.84
N THR A 397 18.71 22.39 39.16
CA THR A 397 18.70 23.86 39.25
C THR A 397 18.33 24.55 37.94
N ASP A 398 18.62 23.93 36.80
CA ASP A 398 18.30 24.46 35.47
C ASP A 398 16.87 24.14 34.99
N ILE A 399 16.09 23.37 35.77
CA ILE A 399 14.73 22.99 35.37
C ILE A 399 13.75 24.07 35.80
N CYS A 400 13.28 24.86 34.84
CA CYS A 400 12.28 25.89 35.08
C CYS A 400 10.88 25.30 35.37
N GLY A 401 10.22 25.82 36.41
CA GLY A 401 8.82 25.52 36.76
C GLY A 401 8.59 25.55 38.27
N GLU A 402 7.33 25.42 38.68
CA GLU A 402 6.93 25.36 40.10
C GLU A 402 5.90 24.24 40.32
N GLY A 403 5.73 23.82 41.58
CA GLY A 403 4.70 22.88 42.01
C GLY A 403 4.74 21.50 41.33
N ASP A 404 3.57 20.91 41.12
CA ASP A 404 3.43 19.54 40.60
C ASP A 404 4.02 19.33 39.21
N PHE A 405 4.06 20.38 38.38
CA PHE A 405 4.62 20.31 37.03
C PHE A 405 6.15 20.16 37.05
N LEU A 406 6.84 20.83 37.98
CA LEU A 406 8.28 20.65 38.18
C LEU A 406 8.60 19.21 38.61
N ILE A 407 7.82 18.66 39.55
CA ILE A 407 7.96 17.27 40.01
C ILE A 407 7.76 16.29 38.85
N LEU A 408 6.79 16.55 37.97
CA LEU A 408 6.56 15.72 36.78
C LEU A 408 7.75 15.75 35.81
N LYS A 409 8.32 16.94 35.53
CA LYS A 409 9.51 17.07 34.67
C LYS A 409 10.71 16.29 35.21
N ILE A 410 10.97 16.42 36.51
CA ILE A 410 12.06 15.68 37.19
C ILE A 410 11.84 14.17 37.04
N LYS A 411 10.63 13.67 37.33
CA LYS A 411 10.30 12.24 37.16
C LYS A 411 10.49 11.74 35.73
N VAL A 412 10.14 12.55 34.73
CA VAL A 412 10.36 12.20 33.32
C VAL A 412 11.85 12.09 33.01
N LEU A 413 12.67 13.02 33.49
CA LEU A 413 14.12 13.00 33.31
C LEU A 413 14.76 11.80 34.02
N GLU A 414 14.39 11.52 35.27
CA GLU A 414 14.85 10.33 35.99
C GLU A 414 14.47 9.04 35.24
N ASN A 415 13.28 8.98 34.65
CA ASN A 415 12.83 7.82 33.87
C ASN A 415 13.63 7.65 32.57
N ILE A 416 13.94 8.74 31.87
CA ILE A 416 14.77 8.70 30.65
C ILE A 416 16.16 8.13 30.93
N HIS A 417 16.72 8.44 32.11
CA HIS A 417 18.06 8.02 32.55
C HIS A 417 18.05 6.76 33.43
N GLY A 418 16.88 6.17 33.68
CA GLY A 418 16.75 4.99 34.54
C GLY A 418 17.54 3.81 33.99
N GLY A 419 18.23 3.07 34.87
CA GLY A 419 19.09 1.96 34.47
C GLY A 419 20.51 2.35 34.06
N ILE A 420 20.90 3.61 34.27
CA ILE A 420 22.27 4.10 34.10
C ILE A 420 22.80 4.53 35.48
N GLU A 421 23.92 3.96 35.91
CA GLU A 421 24.48 4.18 37.25
C GLU A 421 25.58 5.25 37.29
N SER A 422 26.18 5.57 36.13
CA SER A 422 27.28 6.52 36.06
C SER A 422 27.38 7.24 34.72
N LEU A 423 28.08 8.37 34.71
CA LEU A 423 28.40 9.10 33.48
C LEU A 423 29.21 8.25 32.48
N GLU A 424 30.11 7.38 32.96
CA GLU A 424 30.93 6.57 32.06
C GLU A 424 30.14 5.42 31.43
N GLU A 425 29.13 4.91 32.15
CA GLU A 425 28.14 4.02 31.58
C GLU A 425 27.28 4.74 30.54
N ALA A 426 26.80 5.95 30.84
CA ALA A 426 26.03 6.76 29.89
C ALA A 426 26.80 7.00 28.58
N LYS A 427 28.11 7.31 28.66
CA LYS A 427 28.99 7.48 27.49
C LYS A 427 29.08 6.22 26.64
N LYS A 428 29.40 5.07 27.26
CA LYS A 428 29.51 3.78 26.55
C LYS A 428 28.18 3.37 25.92
N LEU A 429 27.09 3.60 26.65
CA LEU A 429 25.74 3.29 26.19
C LEU A 429 25.35 4.14 24.98
N LEU A 430 25.62 5.45 25.04
CA LEU A 430 25.36 6.38 23.95
C LEU A 430 26.20 6.03 22.71
N GLU A 431 27.49 5.74 22.89
CA GLU A 431 28.38 5.34 21.80
C GLU A 431 27.89 4.06 21.09
N ARG A 432 27.50 3.04 21.86
CA ARG A 432 26.88 1.82 21.34
C ARG A 432 25.61 2.13 20.54
N ASP A 433 24.70 2.91 21.11
CA ASP A 433 23.40 3.18 20.52
C ASP A 433 23.51 4.06 19.27
N LEU A 434 24.48 4.96 19.22
CA LEU A 434 24.76 5.78 18.05
C LEU A 434 25.16 4.95 16.84
N GLN A 435 25.87 3.82 17.02
CA GLN A 435 26.18 2.91 15.90
C GLN A 435 24.91 2.35 15.24
N ILE A 436 23.81 2.25 15.98
CA ILE A 436 22.50 1.81 15.47
C ILE A 436 21.70 3.00 14.93
N LEU A 437 21.71 4.13 15.65
CA LEU A 437 20.89 5.30 15.31
C LEU A 437 21.38 6.05 14.08
N ILE A 438 22.69 6.19 13.89
CA ILE A 438 23.28 6.97 12.77
C ILE A 438 22.73 6.52 11.41
N PRO A 439 22.83 5.25 10.99
CA PRO A 439 22.37 4.84 9.66
C PRO A 439 20.87 5.10 9.45
N ILE A 440 20.06 4.94 10.51
CA ILE A 440 18.61 5.19 10.46
C ILE A 440 18.32 6.69 10.32
N MET A 441 19.03 7.53 11.08
CA MET A 441 18.89 8.98 10.97
C MET A 441 19.34 9.48 9.59
N GLU A 442 20.34 8.86 8.96
CA GLU A 442 20.76 9.20 7.60
C GLU A 442 19.72 8.82 6.55
N GLU A 443 19.09 7.65 6.68
CA GLU A 443 17.98 7.23 5.82
C GLU A 443 16.77 8.18 5.96
N VAL A 444 16.41 8.53 7.20
CA VAL A 444 15.33 9.49 7.46
C VAL A 444 15.69 10.88 6.96
N GLU A 445 16.92 11.35 7.14
CA GLU A 445 17.39 12.62 6.57
C GLU A 445 17.19 12.63 5.05
N SER A 446 17.64 11.59 4.35
CA SER A 446 17.46 11.46 2.89
C SER A 446 15.99 11.48 2.46
N THR A 447 15.13 10.82 3.23
CA THR A 447 13.68 10.80 2.97
C THR A 447 13.07 12.20 3.15
N LEU A 448 13.46 12.89 4.21
CA LEU A 448 12.94 14.23 4.52
C LEU A 448 13.49 15.32 3.60
N GLU A 449 14.66 15.10 2.98
CA GLU A 449 15.20 16.00 1.96
C GLU A 449 14.25 16.20 0.77
N ALA A 450 13.42 15.20 0.44
CA ALA A 450 12.45 15.29 -0.64
C ALA A 450 11.36 16.34 -0.39
N PHE A 451 11.10 16.71 0.86
CA PHE A 451 10.14 17.74 1.22
C PHE A 451 10.74 19.15 1.23
N LEU A 452 12.07 19.27 1.29
CA LEU A 452 12.73 20.56 1.43
C LEU A 452 12.63 21.41 0.16
N PRO A 453 12.51 22.73 0.29
CA PRO A 453 12.48 23.61 -0.86
C PRO A 453 13.85 23.67 -1.55
N SER A 454 13.87 23.53 -2.89
CA SER A 454 15.12 23.58 -3.68
C SER A 454 15.48 25.00 -4.13
N ALA A 455 14.51 25.72 -4.69
CA ALA A 455 14.61 27.11 -5.14
C ALA A 455 13.24 27.81 -5.00
N PRO A 456 12.76 28.02 -3.77
CA PRO A 456 11.41 28.51 -3.55
C PRO A 456 11.26 29.93 -4.12
N THR A 457 10.19 30.14 -4.90
CA THR A 457 9.88 31.41 -5.59
C THR A 457 8.42 31.76 -5.36
N ILE A 458 8.14 33.01 -4.99
CA ILE A 458 6.79 33.50 -4.72
C ILE A 458 6.44 34.54 -5.78
N ILE A 459 5.28 34.39 -6.44
CA ILE A 459 4.76 35.35 -7.41
C ILE A 459 3.43 35.88 -6.87
N ILE A 460 3.36 37.19 -6.65
CA ILE A 460 2.13 37.89 -6.27
C ILE A 460 1.46 38.37 -7.57
N LYS A 461 0.26 37.86 -7.85
CA LYS A 461 -0.52 38.20 -9.06
C LYS A 461 -1.47 39.38 -8.78
N GLU A 462 -1.78 40.14 -9.82
CA GLU A 462 -2.81 41.19 -9.78
C GLU A 462 -4.22 40.57 -9.83
N ALA A 463 -5.22 41.34 -9.38
CA ALA A 463 -6.60 40.86 -9.28
C ALA A 463 -7.26 40.61 -10.64
N ASP A 464 -6.74 41.21 -11.72
CA ASP A 464 -7.18 40.98 -13.11
C ASP A 464 -7.05 39.51 -13.54
N TYR A 465 -6.22 38.74 -12.84
CA TYR A 465 -6.10 37.29 -12.98
C TYR A 465 -7.39 36.55 -12.61
N PHE A 466 -8.26 37.16 -11.79
CA PHE A 466 -9.55 36.61 -11.39
C PHE A 466 -10.72 37.08 -12.27
N ASP A 467 -10.48 37.98 -13.24
CA ASP A 467 -11.52 38.44 -14.16
C ASP A 467 -11.90 37.35 -15.17
N ASP A 468 -11.09 36.31 -15.31
CA ASP A 468 -11.46 35.07 -15.99
C ASP A 468 -12.30 34.18 -15.04
N PRO A 469 -13.60 34.00 -15.30
CA PRO A 469 -14.49 33.22 -14.44
C PRO A 469 -14.05 31.77 -14.25
N ALA A 470 -13.35 31.19 -15.24
CA ALA A 470 -12.83 29.84 -15.15
C ALA A 470 -11.64 29.76 -14.18
N GLN A 471 -10.76 30.76 -14.18
CA GLN A 471 -9.62 30.82 -13.25
C GLN A 471 -10.07 31.14 -11.83
N PHE A 472 -11.07 32.01 -11.66
CA PHE A 472 -11.61 32.35 -10.34
C PHE A 472 -12.33 31.18 -9.67
N ALA A 473 -13.23 30.50 -10.39
CA ALA A 473 -13.92 29.31 -9.88
C ALA A 473 -12.93 28.21 -9.46
N GLN A 474 -11.82 28.10 -10.18
CA GLN A 474 -10.76 27.13 -9.89
C GLN A 474 -9.98 27.46 -8.63
N VAL A 475 -9.60 28.74 -8.41
CA VAL A 475 -8.89 29.15 -7.19
C VAL A 475 -9.71 28.84 -5.93
N ILE A 476 -11.03 28.97 -6.01
CA ILE A 476 -11.95 28.57 -4.92
C ILE A 476 -11.89 27.05 -4.69
N ALA A 477 -11.93 26.24 -5.75
CA ALA A 477 -11.84 24.78 -5.63
C ALA A 477 -10.51 24.32 -5.01
N ASP A 478 -9.38 24.93 -5.42
CA ASP A 478 -8.06 24.60 -4.88
C ASP A 478 -7.96 24.97 -3.39
N CYS A 479 -8.50 26.14 -3.01
CA CYS A 479 -8.57 26.56 -1.60
C CYS A 479 -9.42 25.61 -0.74
N GLU A 480 -10.55 25.14 -1.27
CA GLU A 480 -11.40 24.16 -0.57
C GLU A 480 -10.73 22.80 -0.41
N ALA A 481 -9.98 22.33 -1.41
CA ALA A 481 -9.30 21.04 -1.34
C ALA A 481 -8.12 21.04 -0.36
N ILE A 482 -7.38 22.16 -0.28
CA ILE A 482 -6.36 22.39 0.76
C ILE A 482 -7.00 22.36 2.15
N ASP A 483 -8.23 22.85 2.30
CA ASP A 483 -8.91 22.85 3.60
C ASP A 483 -9.47 21.46 3.97
N ARG A 484 -9.96 20.69 2.99
CA ARG A 484 -10.44 19.30 3.20
C ARG A 484 -9.33 18.30 3.48
N SER A 485 -8.11 18.56 3.02
CA SER A 485 -6.93 17.70 3.25
C SER A 485 -6.17 18.00 4.55
N LYS A 486 -6.54 19.06 5.28
CA LYS A 486 -5.98 19.31 6.62
C LYS A 486 -6.45 18.22 7.59
N PRO A 487 -5.55 17.56 8.33
CA PRO A 487 -5.97 16.74 9.45
C PRO A 487 -6.76 17.60 10.44
N PRO A 488 -7.80 17.06 11.09
CA PRO A 488 -8.59 17.82 12.05
C PRO A 488 -7.64 18.41 13.10
N LYS A 489 -7.66 19.74 13.27
CA LYS A 489 -6.92 20.39 14.35
C LYS A 489 -7.35 19.72 15.65
N GLY A 490 -6.41 19.01 16.27
CA GLY A 490 -6.63 18.33 17.54
C GLY A 490 -7.20 19.31 18.57
N LYS A 491 -8.30 18.92 19.19
CA LYS A 491 -8.69 19.42 20.52
C LYS A 491 -7.85 18.75 21.58
#